data_AF-Q4JM29-F1
#
_entry.id   AF-Q4JM29-F1
#
_cell.length_a   1.000
_cell.length_b   1.000
_cell.length_c   1.000
_cell.angle_alpha   90.00
_cell.angle_beta   90.00
_cell.angle_gamma   90.00
#
_symmetry.space_group_name_H-M   'P 1'
#
loop_
_entity.id
_entity.type
_entity.pdbx_description
1 polymer ?
#
loop_
_entity_poly.entity_id
_entity_poly.type
_entity_poly.pdbx_seq_one_letter_code
_entity_poly.pdbx_strand_id
1 'polypeptide(L)'
;ENVIALIYLASLSEYDQCLEENNQENRMKESLALFGTILELPWFSTSVILFLNKTDILEEKIPTSHLATYFPSFRGPKQDAEAAKKFILDMYTRMYAGCVDG
;
A
#
# COMPACT_ATOMS: atom_id res chain seq x y z
N GLU A 1 8.18 -18.42 18.93
CA GLU A 1 6.75 -18.05 18.95
C GLU A 1 6.09 -18.53 17.67
N ASN A 2 4.92 -19.16 17.76
CA ASN A 2 4.16 -19.61 16.59
C ASN A 2 3.23 -18.48 16.15
N VAL A 3 3.73 -17.57 15.32
CA VAL A 3 2.86 -16.67 14.55
C VAL A 3 2.16 -17.53 13.50
N ILE A 4 0.82 -17.44 13.42
CA ILE A 4 0.00 -18.31 12.56
C ILE A 4 -0.48 -17.58 11.29
N ALA A 5 -0.67 -16.26 11.36
CA ALA A 5 -0.82 -15.37 10.21
C ALA A 5 -0.53 -13.91 10.60
N LEU A 6 -0.01 -13.11 9.67
CA LEU A 6 -0.01 -11.64 9.78
C LEU A 6 -1.23 -11.10 9.07
N ILE A 7 -2.05 -10.33 9.77
CA ILE A 7 -3.14 -9.56 9.16
C ILE A 7 -2.65 -8.11 9.07
N TYR A 8 -2.41 -7.65 7.84
CA TYR A 8 -2.01 -6.27 7.57
C TYR A 8 -3.16 -5.49 6.97
N LEU A 9 -3.49 -4.34 7.57
CA LEU A 9 -4.54 -3.45 7.08
C LEU A 9 -3.89 -2.19 6.50
N ALA A 10 -4.13 -1.94 5.21
CA ALA A 10 -3.72 -0.73 4.53
C ALA A 10 -4.94 0.01 3.99
N SER A 11 -4.88 1.34 4.00
CA SER A 11 -5.97 2.18 3.52
C SER A 11 -5.67 2.72 2.14
N LEU A 12 -6.53 2.42 1.17
CA LEU A 12 -6.36 2.87 -0.20
C LEU A 12 -6.44 4.39 -0.32
N SER A 13 -7.23 5.05 0.53
CA SER A 13 -7.44 6.50 0.50
C SER A 13 -6.23 7.35 0.95
N GLU A 14 -5.16 6.72 1.44
CA GLU A 14 -3.98 7.41 1.99
C GLU A 14 -2.93 7.77 0.92
N TYR A 15 -3.18 7.39 -0.34
CA TYR A 15 -2.27 7.61 -1.46
C TYR A 15 -1.89 9.08 -1.67
N ASP A 16 -2.75 10.02 -1.28
CA ASP A 16 -2.56 11.47 -1.42
C ASP A 16 -2.44 12.19 -0.07
N GLN A 17 -2.32 11.44 1.03
CA GLN A 17 -2.18 12.01 2.38
C GLN A 17 -0.72 12.08 2.79
N CYS A 18 -0.38 13.10 3.56
CA CYS A 18 0.90 13.19 4.26
C CYS A 18 0.76 12.74 5.72
N LEU A 19 1.88 12.40 6.36
CA LEU A 19 1.92 12.11 7.80
C LEU A 19 1.60 13.38 8.60
N GLU A 20 0.92 13.21 9.75
CA GLU A 20 0.62 14.33 10.65
C GLU A 20 1.89 14.97 11.22
N GLU A 21 2.91 14.13 11.46
CA GLU A 21 4.22 14.54 11.96
C GLU A 21 5.15 15.12 10.87
N ASN A 22 4.95 14.71 9.61
CA ASN A 22 5.78 15.15 8.49
C ASN A 22 4.97 15.33 7.19
N ASN A 23 4.69 16.59 6.87
CA ASN A 23 3.92 16.97 5.67
C ASN A 23 4.63 16.70 4.33
N GLN A 24 5.89 16.25 4.34
CA GLN A 24 6.62 15.88 3.13
C GLN A 24 6.56 14.37 2.85
N GLU A 25 6.15 13.57 3.83
CA GLU A 25 6.12 12.11 3.71
C GLU A 25 4.72 11.61 3.44
N ASN A 26 4.59 10.82 2.38
CA ASN A 26 3.32 10.25 1.98
C ASN A 26 2.97 9.06 2.87
N ARG A 27 1.76 9.07 3.43
CA ARG A 27 1.30 8.08 4.40
C ARG A 27 1.26 6.66 3.84
N MET A 28 0.90 6.49 2.56
CA MET A 28 0.91 5.18 1.92
C MET A 28 2.33 4.65 1.67
N LYS A 29 3.29 5.53 1.33
CA LYS A 29 4.71 5.12 1.23
C LYS A 29 5.25 4.64 2.57
N GLU A 30 4.89 5.31 3.66
CA GLU A 30 5.27 4.89 5.00
C GLU A 30 4.63 3.55 5.38
N SER A 31 3.34 3.36 5.07
CA SER A 31 2.68 2.05 5.27
C SER A 31 3.42 0.93 4.50
N LEU A 32 3.84 1.17 3.26
CA LEU A 32 4.61 0.20 2.50
C LEU A 32 5.99 -0.10 3.11
N ALA A 33 6.68 0.93 3.62
CA ALA A 33 7.97 0.76 4.30
C ALA A 33 7.80 -0.08 5.58
N LEU A 34 6.81 0.25 6.41
CA LEU A 34 6.46 -0.52 7.60
C LEU A 34 6.09 -1.97 7.27
N PHE A 35 5.34 -2.19 6.18
CA PHE A 35 5.01 -3.53 5.72
C PHE A 35 6.28 -4.32 5.37
N GLY A 36 7.21 -3.74 4.61
CA GLY A 36 8.50 -4.35 4.30
C GLY A 36 9.29 -4.72 5.57
N THR A 37 9.44 -3.78 6.50
CA THR A 37 10.16 -4.01 7.76
C THR A 37 9.58 -5.16 8.57
N ILE A 38 8.25 -5.33 8.58
CA ILE A 38 7.59 -6.45 9.28
C ILE A 38 7.93 -7.79 8.61
N LEU A 39 7.96 -7.82 7.28
CA LEU A 39 8.29 -9.03 6.51
C LEU A 39 9.75 -9.46 6.71
N GLU A 40 10.66 -8.52 6.94
CA GLU A 40 12.09 -8.78 7.20
C GLU A 40 12.38 -9.28 8.62
N LEU A 41 11.38 -9.35 9.51
CA LEU A 41 11.60 -9.79 10.88
C LEU A 41 11.99 -11.28 10.91
N PRO A 42 13.03 -11.68 11.66
CA PRO A 42 13.59 -13.04 11.61
C PRO A 42 12.65 -14.13 12.16
N TRP A 43 11.57 -13.74 12.83
CA TRP A 43 10.51 -14.64 13.30
C TRP A 43 9.32 -14.71 12.33
N PHE A 44 9.39 -13.99 11.21
CA PHE A 44 8.37 -13.95 10.19
C PHE A 44 8.53 -15.12 9.21
N SER A 45 7.83 -16.22 9.47
CA SER A 45 7.77 -17.38 8.53
C SER A 45 6.33 -17.78 8.22
N THR A 46 5.43 -16.80 8.17
CA THR A 46 3.99 -17.03 8.30
C THR A 46 3.19 -16.41 7.16
N SER A 47 2.04 -16.99 6.81
CA SER A 47 1.11 -16.45 5.82
C SER A 47 0.70 -15.00 6.12
N VAL A 48 0.59 -14.18 5.07
CA VAL A 48 0.11 -12.80 5.14
C VAL A 48 -1.32 -12.71 4.59
N ILE A 49 -2.19 -12.02 5.31
CA ILE A 49 -3.51 -11.61 4.85
C ILE A 49 -3.49 -10.07 4.76
N LEU A 50 -3.54 -9.55 3.54
CA LEU A 50 -3.58 -8.12 3.27
C LEU A 50 -5.03 -7.66 3.06
N PHE A 51 -5.49 -6.70 3.87
CA PHE A 51 -6.74 -6.00 3.67
C PHE A 51 -6.48 -4.59 3.16
N LEU A 52 -6.98 -4.30 1.95
CA LEU A 52 -7.03 -2.96 1.39
C LEU A 52 -8.42 -2.37 1.69
N ASN A 53 -8.47 -1.37 2.57
CA ASN A 53 -9.71 -0.74 3.03
C ASN A 53 -9.94 0.65 2.43
N LYS A 54 -11.10 1.25 2.72
CA LYS A 54 -11.52 2.59 2.25
C LYS A 54 -11.51 2.72 0.72
N THR A 55 -11.94 1.64 0.07
CA THR A 55 -12.07 1.54 -1.38
C THR A 55 -13.08 2.56 -1.92
N ASP A 56 -14.16 2.76 -1.18
CA ASP A 56 -15.18 3.78 -1.39
C ASP A 56 -14.55 5.19 -1.47
N ILE A 57 -13.73 5.56 -0.48
CA ILE A 57 -13.08 6.88 -0.44
C ILE A 57 -12.06 7.02 -1.58
N LEU A 58 -11.35 5.95 -1.96
CA LEU A 58 -10.48 5.98 -3.14
C LEU A 58 -11.28 6.31 -4.41
N GLU A 59 -12.43 5.65 -4.61
CA GLU A 59 -13.30 5.87 -5.78
C GLU A 59 -13.82 7.31 -5.84
N GLU A 60 -14.11 7.93 -4.70
CA GLU A 60 -14.52 9.34 -4.64
C GLU A 60 -13.36 10.31 -4.97
N LYS A 61 -12.13 9.98 -4.58
CA LYS A 61 -10.98 10.87 -4.70
C LYS A 61 -10.26 10.79 -6.04
N ILE A 62 -10.16 9.61 -6.63
CA ILE A 62 -9.41 9.40 -7.90
C ILE A 62 -9.83 10.33 -9.06
N PRO A 63 -11.11 10.72 -9.21
CA PRO A 63 -11.52 11.69 -10.22
C PRO A 63 -10.90 13.08 -10.08
N THR A 64 -10.58 13.53 -8.85
CA THR A 64 -10.08 14.89 -8.56
C THR A 64 -8.63 14.90 -8.11
N SER A 65 -8.20 13.87 -7.38
CA SER A 65 -6.84 13.64 -6.87
C SER A 65 -6.25 12.44 -7.59
N HIS A 66 -5.52 12.71 -8.68
CA HIS A 66 -5.01 11.64 -9.53
C HIS A 66 -3.81 10.91 -8.92
N LEU A 67 -3.83 9.58 -8.92
CA LEU A 67 -2.78 8.74 -8.35
C LEU A 67 -1.36 9.03 -8.88
N ALA A 68 -1.21 9.32 -10.18
CA ALA A 68 0.11 9.60 -10.77
C ALA A 68 0.80 10.85 -10.20
N THR A 69 0.05 11.76 -9.58
CA THR A 69 0.60 12.94 -8.91
C THR A 69 1.49 12.56 -7.72
N TYR A 70 1.12 11.49 -7.01
CA TYR A 70 1.81 11.02 -5.80
C TYR A 70 2.73 9.83 -6.09
N PHE A 71 2.34 9.01 -7.07
CA PHE A 71 3.06 7.82 -7.53
C PHE A 71 3.38 7.93 -9.01
N PRO A 72 4.50 8.59 -9.39
CA PRO A 72 4.84 8.84 -10.79
C PRO A 72 5.15 7.55 -11.59
N SER A 73 5.32 6.41 -10.92
CA SER A 73 5.45 5.09 -11.53
C SER A 73 4.11 4.51 -12.02
N PHE A 74 2.97 5.10 -11.63
CA PHE A 74 1.67 4.73 -12.15
C PHE A 74 1.57 5.05 -13.65
N ARG A 75 1.23 4.05 -14.45
CA ARG A 75 1.07 4.15 -15.91
C ARG A 75 -0.35 3.86 -16.37
N GLY A 76 -1.29 3.70 -15.43
CA GLY A 76 -2.68 3.43 -15.74
C GLY A 76 -3.45 4.67 -16.23
N PRO A 77 -4.68 4.46 -16.71
CA PRO A 77 -5.56 5.55 -17.14
C PRO A 77 -5.82 6.57 -16.03
N LYS A 78 -6.03 7.84 -16.43
CA LYS A 78 -6.42 8.89 -15.50
C LYS A 78 -7.84 8.67 -14.98
N GLN A 79 -8.07 9.04 -13.73
CA GLN A 79 -9.39 8.98 -13.08
C GLN A 79 -10.01 7.56 -13.03
N ASP A 80 -9.20 6.53 -13.18
CA ASP A 80 -9.64 5.13 -13.13
C ASP A 80 -9.32 4.54 -11.75
N ALA A 81 -10.36 4.32 -10.95
CA ALA A 81 -10.23 3.79 -9.60
C ALA A 81 -9.78 2.32 -9.60
N GLU A 82 -10.24 1.50 -10.55
CA GLU A 82 -9.85 0.10 -10.64
C GLU A 82 -8.36 -0.04 -10.98
N ALA A 83 -7.88 0.75 -11.93
CA ALA A 83 -6.46 0.82 -12.24
C ALA A 83 -5.63 1.28 -11.03
N ALA A 84 -6.13 2.26 -10.27
CA ALA A 84 -5.47 2.74 -9.05
C ALA A 84 -5.42 1.65 -7.96
N LYS A 85 -6.53 0.96 -7.68
CA LYS A 85 -6.60 -0.16 -6.71
C LYS A 85 -5.59 -1.23 -7.08
N LYS A 86 -5.58 -1.65 -8.35
CA LYS A 86 -4.67 -2.68 -8.84
C LYS A 86 -3.21 -2.27 -8.70
N PHE A 87 -2.87 -1.02 -9.00
CA PHE A 87 -1.51 -0.53 -8.83
C PHE A 87 -1.07 -0.57 -7.37
N ILE A 88 -1.91 -0.12 -6.44
CA ILE A 88 -1.59 -0.15 -5.01
C ILE A 88 -1.43 -1.60 -4.53
N LEU A 89 -2.33 -2.51 -4.93
CA LEU A 89 -2.21 -3.94 -4.65
C LEU A 89 -0.88 -4.52 -5.16
N ASP A 90 -0.50 -4.17 -6.40
CA ASP A 90 0.77 -4.60 -6.99
C ASP A 90 1.97 -4.10 -6.19
N MET A 91 1.91 -2.89 -5.60
CA MET A 91 3.00 -2.37 -4.76
C MET A 91 3.23 -3.23 -3.52
N TYR A 92 2.17 -3.56 -2.77
CA TYR A 92 2.27 -4.44 -1.60
C TYR A 92 2.68 -5.86 -2.00
N THR A 93 2.14 -6.38 -3.11
CA THR A 93 2.48 -7.72 -3.60
C THR A 93 3.95 -7.82 -3.99
N ARG A 94 4.49 -6.79 -4.65
CA ARG A 94 5.93 -6.73 -5.00
C ARG A 94 6.81 -6.63 -3.77
N MET A 95 6.41 -5.85 -2.77
CA MET A 95 7.13 -5.78 -1.49
C MET A 95 7.19 -7.17 -0.83
N TYR A 96 6.07 -7.90 -0.84
CA TYR A 96 6.02 -9.26 -0.33
C TYR A 96 6.92 -10.23 -1.12
N ALA A 97 6.82 -10.24 -2.46
CA ALA A 97 7.64 -11.12 -3.29
C ALA A 97 9.15 -10.84 -3.13
N GLY A 98 9.55 -9.56 -3.08
CA GLY A 98 10.94 -9.18 -2.89
C GLY A 98 11.56 -9.64 -1.57
N CYS A 99 10.74 -9.88 -0.54
CA CYS A 99 11.19 -10.36 0.76
C CYS A 99 11.23 -11.90 0.86
N VAL A 100 10.43 -12.62 0.06
CA VAL A 100 10.36 -14.09 0.09
C VAL A 100 11.41 -14.75 -0.81
N ASP A 101 11.80 -14.08 -1.89
CA ASP A 101 12.83 -14.55 -2.83
C ASP A 101 14.27 -14.10 -2.47
N GLY A 102 14.44 -13.42 -1.33
CA GLY A 102 15.71 -12.84 -0.84
C GLY A 102 16.47 -13.71 0.17
#